data_AF-A0ABD4KRY3-F1
#
_entry.id   AF-A0ABD4KRY3-F1
#
_cell.length_a   1.000
_cell.length_b   1.000
_cell.length_c   1.000
_cell.angle_alpha   90.00
_cell.angle_beta   90.00
_cell.angle_gamma   90.00
#
_symmetry.space_group_name_H-M   'P 1'
#
loop_
_entity.id
_entity.type
_entity.pdbx_description
1 polymer ?
#
loop_
_entity_poly.entity_id
_entity_poly.type
_entity_poly.pdbx_seq_one_letter_code
_entity_poly.pdbx_strand_id
1 'polypeptide(L)'
;MVLNTVDGSFLRYHMANISYLDVGAVVIEVDVDSLNRPTNVSTLVVSFLTDSNPEQILKSILQDYSDQARGWNHDWIKKNTAVSKFCRHPKKTKKENDVERDITADEYVEAWAEILCGKLRNINEIVT
;
A
#
# COMPACT_ATOMS: atom_id res chain seq x y z
N MET A 1 9.49 -11.69 15.27
CA MET A 1 9.06 -12.44 14.07
C MET A 1 7.66 -12.95 14.33
N VAL A 2 6.68 -12.12 14.04
CA VAL A 2 5.28 -12.43 14.34
C VAL A 2 4.57 -12.52 13.01
N LEU A 3 4.04 -13.70 12.73
CA LEU A 3 2.91 -14.02 11.86
C LEU A 3 3.18 -15.37 11.23
N ASN A 4 2.39 -16.32 11.73
CA ASN A 4 2.38 -17.68 11.27
C ASN A 4 1.62 -17.64 9.93
N THR A 5 2.32 -17.83 8.81
CA THR A 5 1.63 -17.99 7.52
C THR A 5 1.04 -19.40 7.46
N VAL A 6 0.02 -19.59 6.62
CA VAL A 6 -0.62 -20.89 6.39
C VAL A 6 0.39 -21.88 5.78
N ASP A 7 1.32 -21.38 4.96
CA ASP A 7 2.36 -22.17 4.29
C ASP A 7 3.64 -22.36 5.12
N GLY A 8 3.69 -21.84 6.36
CA GLY A 8 4.87 -21.92 7.24
C GLY A 8 6.09 -21.13 6.75
N SER A 9 5.94 -20.34 5.69
CA SER A 9 6.98 -19.47 5.13
C SER A 9 7.04 -18.11 5.84
N PHE A 10 8.06 -17.30 5.51
CA PHE A 10 8.08 -15.91 5.94
C PHE A 10 6.98 -15.10 5.24
N LEU A 11 6.42 -14.13 5.97
CA LEU A 11 5.48 -13.16 5.39
C LEU A 11 6.10 -12.48 4.17
N ARG A 12 5.35 -12.47 3.07
CA ARG A 12 5.77 -11.88 1.81
C ARG A 12 5.28 -10.44 1.69
N TYR A 13 6.12 -9.63 1.09
CA TYR A 13 5.82 -8.27 0.68
C TYR A 13 6.08 -8.13 -0.81
N HIS A 14 5.15 -7.51 -1.51
CA HIS A 14 5.32 -7.14 -2.92
C HIS A 14 5.64 -5.65 -2.97
N MET A 15 6.70 -5.31 -3.70
CA MET A 15 7.14 -3.92 -3.84
C MET A 15 7.36 -3.58 -5.31
N ALA A 16 6.95 -2.37 -5.69
CA ALA A 16 7.16 -1.84 -7.02
C ALA A 16 7.59 -0.37 -6.95
N ASN A 17 8.60 0.00 -7.74
CA ASN A 17 8.94 1.39 -7.97
C ASN A 17 8.07 1.92 -9.11
N ILE A 18 7.42 3.05 -8.88
CA ILE A 18 6.59 3.73 -9.88
C ILE A 18 7.04 5.17 -10.05
N SER A 19 6.81 5.72 -11.23
CA SER A 19 6.95 7.15 -11.50
C SER A 19 5.68 7.68 -12.16
N TYR A 20 5.21 8.84 -11.72
CA TYR A 20 4.06 9.53 -12.31
C TYR A 20 4.24 11.04 -12.24
N LEU A 21 4.20 11.72 -13.39
CA LEU A 21 4.46 13.17 -13.49
C LEU A 21 5.74 13.59 -12.73
N ASP A 22 6.84 12.88 -13.00
CA ASP A 22 8.17 13.06 -12.37
C ASP A 22 8.25 12.80 -10.86
N VAL A 23 7.17 12.33 -10.24
CA VAL A 23 7.17 11.88 -8.84
C VAL A 23 7.52 10.38 -8.79
N GLY A 24 8.69 10.06 -8.24
CA GLY A 24 9.08 8.69 -7.90
C GLY A 24 8.48 8.23 -6.57
N ALA A 25 7.92 7.02 -6.54
CA ALA A 25 7.36 6.42 -5.33
C ALA A 25 7.57 4.90 -5.29
N VAL A 26 7.51 4.34 -4.09
CA VAL A 26 7.50 2.90 -3.84
C VAL A 26 6.10 2.49 -3.39
N VAL A 27 5.53 1.51 -4.09
CA VAL A 27 4.28 0.84 -3.73
C VAL A 27 4.64 -0.42 -2.96
N ILE A 28 3.96 -0.64 -1.83
CA ILE A 28 4.20 -1.76 -0.93
C ILE A 28 2.86 -2.42 -0.62
N GLU A 29 2.80 -3.73 -0.84
CA GLU A 29 1.66 -4.57 -0.58
C GLU A 29 2.08 -5.75 0.30
N VAL A 30 1.23 -6.11 1.26
CA VAL A 30 1.46 -7.28 2.13
C VAL A 30 0.62 -8.43 1.65
N ASP A 31 1.20 -9.63 1.58
CA ASP A 31 0.46 -10.86 1.34
C ASP A 31 -0.33 -11.28 2.60
N VAL A 32 -1.46 -10.62 2.83
CA VAL A 32 -2.34 -10.88 3.97
C VAL A 32 -3.12 -12.19 3.85
N ASP A 33 -3.25 -12.72 2.64
CA ASP A 33 -3.95 -13.98 2.36
C ASP A 33 -3.14 -15.17 2.85
N SER A 34 -1.81 -15.06 2.86
CA SER A 34 -0.93 -16.07 3.45
C SER A 34 -1.02 -16.16 4.97
N LEU A 35 -1.68 -15.23 5.68
CA LEU A 35 -1.72 -15.21 7.14
C LEU A 35 -2.72 -16.22 7.71
N ASN A 36 -2.36 -16.91 8.79
CA ASN A 36 -3.31 -17.76 9.54
C ASN A 36 -4.55 -17.01 10.05
N ARG A 37 -4.43 -15.69 10.23
CA ARG A 37 -5.54 -14.79 10.50
C ARG A 37 -5.47 -13.63 9.52
N PRO A 38 -6.24 -13.66 8.43
CA PRO A 38 -6.24 -12.60 7.44
C PRO A 38 -6.54 -11.24 8.07
N THR A 39 -5.82 -10.21 7.64
CA THR A 39 -6.06 -8.83 8.03
C THR A 39 -6.30 -7.99 6.78
N ASN A 40 -7.06 -6.91 6.91
CA ASN A 40 -7.16 -5.94 5.84
C ASN A 40 -6.13 -4.85 6.07
N VAL A 41 -5.14 -4.76 5.16
CA VAL A 41 -4.19 -3.67 5.12
C VAL A 41 -4.35 -2.92 3.81
N SER A 42 -4.16 -1.61 3.81
CA SER A 42 -4.12 -0.82 2.58
C SER A 42 -2.82 -1.04 1.84
N THR A 43 -2.78 -0.89 0.52
CA THR A 43 -1.53 -0.66 -0.20
C THR A 43 -0.88 0.63 0.28
N LEU A 44 0.42 0.59 0.58
CA LEU A 44 1.20 1.75 1.02
C LEU A 44 1.98 2.34 -0.17
N VAL A 45 1.87 3.65 -0.37
CA VAL A 45 2.66 4.38 -1.37
C VAL A 45 3.52 5.41 -0.65
N VAL A 46 4.83 5.35 -0.83
CA VAL A 46 5.78 6.24 -0.15
C VAL A 46 6.79 6.86 -1.10
N SER A 47 7.16 8.10 -0.81
CA SER A 47 8.34 8.77 -1.37
C SER A 47 9.23 9.22 -0.22
N PHE A 48 10.55 9.23 -0.44
CA PHE A 48 11.52 9.48 0.63
C PHE A 48 12.02 10.92 0.62
N LEU A 49 12.47 11.39 1.78
CA LEU A 49 13.11 12.71 1.91
C LEU A 49 14.50 12.65 1.24
N THR A 50 14.94 13.76 0.65
CA THR A 50 16.21 13.86 -0.09
C THR A 50 17.42 13.38 0.73
N ASP A 51 17.46 13.71 2.03
CA ASP A 51 18.58 13.38 2.93
C ASP A 51 18.32 12.14 3.81
N SER A 52 17.32 11.32 3.45
CA SER A 52 16.99 10.10 4.21
C SER A 52 17.76 8.88 3.74
N ASN A 53 17.62 7.77 4.48
CA ASN A 53 18.07 6.44 4.07
C ASN A 53 16.84 5.57 3.71
N PRO A 54 16.43 5.52 2.43
CA PRO A 54 15.25 4.79 1.99
C PRO A 54 15.24 3.32 2.38
N GLU A 55 16.40 2.65 2.30
CA GLU A 55 16.53 1.23 2.63
C GLU A 55 16.23 0.98 4.12
N GLN A 56 16.80 1.80 5.00
CA GLN A 56 16.57 1.66 6.44
C GLN A 56 15.11 1.98 6.82
N ILE A 57 14.51 2.98 6.16
CA ILE A 57 13.11 3.34 6.36
C ILE A 57 12.22 2.18 5.93
N LEU A 58 12.43 1.62 4.73
CA LEU A 58 11.68 0.46 4.23
C LEU A 58 11.80 -0.72 5.18
N LYS A 59 13.02 -1.10 5.58
CA LYS A 59 13.23 -2.19 6.55
C LYS A 59 12.45 -1.97 7.84
N SER A 60 12.43 -0.74 8.35
CA SER A 60 11.70 -0.39 9.57
C SER A 60 10.18 -0.51 9.39
N ILE A 61 9.63 -0.09 8.25
CA ILE A 61 8.21 -0.24 7.90
C ILE A 61 7.81 -1.71 7.85
N LEU A 62 8.58 -2.52 7.12
CA LEU A 62 8.29 -3.95 6.95
C LEU A 62 8.42 -4.70 8.28
N GLN A 63 9.45 -4.39 9.07
CA GLN A 63 9.67 -4.99 10.38
C GLN A 63 8.55 -4.63 11.37
N ASP A 64 8.12 -3.36 11.43
CA ASP A 64 7.05 -2.93 12.32
C ASP A 64 5.71 -3.61 11.97
N TYR A 65 5.37 -3.71 10.67
CA TYR A 65 4.20 -4.48 10.27
C TYR A 65 4.34 -5.95 10.65
N SER A 66 5.49 -6.56 10.39
CA SER A 66 5.77 -7.95 10.79
C SER A 66 5.61 -8.13 12.29
N ASP A 67 6.10 -7.24 13.14
CA ASP A 67 6.01 -7.44 14.60
C ASP A 67 4.59 -7.25 15.14
N GLN A 68 3.79 -6.36 14.54
CA GLN A 68 2.48 -6.00 15.09
C GLN A 68 1.29 -6.69 14.41
N ALA A 69 1.36 -6.91 13.10
CA ALA A 69 0.29 -7.49 12.28
C ALA A 69 -1.07 -6.80 12.38
N ARG A 70 -1.10 -5.48 12.66
CA ARG A 70 -2.33 -4.73 12.98
C ARG A 70 -2.62 -3.57 12.04
N GLY A 71 -1.83 -3.44 10.97
CA GLY A 71 -1.89 -2.33 10.01
C GLY A 71 -0.60 -1.51 10.02
N TRP A 72 -0.57 -0.47 9.20
CA TRP A 72 0.59 0.41 9.09
C TRP A 72 0.70 1.34 10.30
N ASN A 73 1.92 1.61 10.76
CA ASN A 73 2.19 2.68 11.73
C ASN A 73 2.18 4.04 11.04
N HIS A 74 0.98 4.61 10.89
CA HIS A 74 0.75 5.83 10.12
C HIS A 74 1.60 7.00 10.62
N ASP A 75 1.73 7.16 11.93
CA ASP A 75 2.43 8.31 12.53
C ASP A 75 3.93 8.22 12.30
N TRP A 76 4.52 7.04 12.48
CA TRP A 76 5.94 6.84 12.21
C TRP A 76 6.24 7.02 10.72
N ILE A 77 5.44 6.42 9.84
CA ILE A 77 5.64 6.49 8.38
C ILE A 77 5.57 7.94 7.90
N LYS A 78 4.55 8.71 8.32
CA LYS A 78 4.41 10.12 7.94
C LYS A 78 5.58 10.99 8.39
N LYS A 79 6.20 10.68 9.53
CA LYS A 79 7.36 11.42 10.06
C LYS A 79 8.66 11.08 9.33
N ASN A 80 8.76 9.91 8.71
CA ASN A 80 10.01 9.40 8.13
C ASN A 80 9.97 9.33 6.59
N THR A 81 8.91 9.82 5.97
CA THR A 81 8.75 9.83 4.51
C THR A 81 8.45 11.26 4.05
N ALA A 82 8.85 11.61 2.82
CA ALA A 82 8.42 12.87 2.22
C ALA A 82 6.92 12.84 1.93
N VAL A 83 6.47 11.68 1.44
CA VAL A 83 5.05 11.42 1.23
C VAL A 83 4.71 10.01 1.66
N SER A 84 3.53 9.88 2.26
CA SER A 84 2.89 8.60 2.51
C SER A 84 1.40 8.66 2.19
N LYS A 85 0.93 7.68 1.42
CA LYS A 85 -0.48 7.48 1.08
C LYS A 85 -0.86 6.04 1.39
N PHE A 86 -2.01 5.89 2.04
CA PHE A 86 -2.59 4.62 2.45
C PHE A 86 -3.81 4.35 1.57
N CYS A 87 -3.62 3.53 0.54
CA CYS A 87 -4.59 3.30 -0.53
C CYS A 87 -5.49 2.11 -0.16
N ARG A 88 -6.74 2.40 0.18
CA ARG A 88 -7.73 1.33 0.39
C ARG A 88 -7.94 0.57 -0.92
N HIS A 89 -8.11 -0.73 -0.80
CA HIS A 89 -8.41 -1.58 -1.96
C HIS A 89 -9.76 -1.19 -2.57
N PRO A 90 -9.89 -1.25 -3.90
CA PRO A 90 -11.19 -1.17 -4.55
C PRO A 90 -12.16 -2.19 -3.96
N LYS A 91 -13.43 -1.80 -3.87
CA LYS A 91 -14.49 -2.76 -3.57
C LYS A 91 -14.55 -3.78 -4.71
N LYS A 92 -14.79 -5.04 -4.36
CA LYS A 92 -15.00 -6.11 -5.34
C LYS A 92 -16.42 -6.12 -5.92
N THR A 93 -17.30 -5.27 -5.37
CA THR A 93 -18.68 -5.12 -5.80
C THR A 93 -18.99 -3.66 -6.15
N LYS A 94 -19.95 -3.48 -7.06
CA LYS A 94 -20.50 -2.18 -7.48
C LYS A 94 -22.02 -2.28 -7.55
N LYS A 95 -22.69 -1.18 -7.21
CA LYS A 95 -24.14 -1.05 -7.28
C LYS A 95 -24.53 -0.39 -8.60
N GLU A 96 -25.40 -1.03 -9.37
CA GLU A 96 -25.87 -0.56 -10.68
C GLU A 96 -27.37 -0.87 -10.78
N ASN A 97 -28.20 0.14 -11.05
CA ASN A 97 -29.66 0.01 -11.10
C ASN A 97 -30.27 -0.70 -9.86
N ASP A 98 -29.82 -0.30 -8.68
CA ASP A 98 -30.20 -0.89 -7.40
C ASP A 98 -29.81 -2.36 -7.15
N VAL A 99 -29.04 -2.97 -8.05
CA VAL A 99 -28.51 -4.34 -7.89
C VAL A 99 -27.01 -4.28 -7.59
N GLU A 100 -26.57 -5.07 -6.61
CA GLU A 100 -25.13 -5.27 -6.33
C GLU A 100 -24.59 -6.40 -7.21
N ARG A 101 -23.50 -6.13 -7.93
CA ARG A 101 -22.77 -7.12 -8.73
C ARG A 101 -21.29 -7.07 -8.45
N ASP A 102 -20.61 -8.19 -8.72
CA ASP A 102 -19.15 -8.21 -8.77
C ASP A 102 -18.63 -7.33 -9.92
N ILE A 103 -17.47 -6.72 -9.70
CA ILE A 103 -16.78 -5.97 -10.76
C ILE A 103 -15.87 -6.89 -11.57
N THR A 104 -15.66 -6.56 -12.85
CA THR A 104 -14.73 -7.31 -13.71
C THR A 104 -13.28 -7.06 -13.31
N ALA A 105 -12.36 -7.89 -13.81
CA ALA A 105 -10.93 -7.67 -13.62
C ALA A 105 -10.48 -6.31 -14.17
N ASP A 106 -10.99 -5.91 -15.34
CA ASP A 106 -10.68 -4.62 -15.95
C ASP A 106 -11.20 -3.45 -15.11
N GLU A 107 -12.44 -3.52 -14.62
CA GLU A 107 -13.01 -2.51 -13.70
C GLU A 107 -12.20 -2.41 -12.40
N TYR A 108 -11.70 -3.53 -11.89
CA TYR A 108 -10.87 -3.55 -10.68
C TYR A 108 -9.50 -2.90 -10.93
N VAL A 109 -8.89 -3.15 -12.09
CA VAL A 109 -7.62 -2.52 -12.50
C VAL A 109 -7.82 -1.01 -12.72
N GLU A 110 -8.89 -0.60 -13.38
CA GLU A 110 -9.22 0.81 -13.59
C GLU A 110 -9.43 1.53 -12.25
N ALA A 111 -10.20 0.94 -11.33
CA ALA A 111 -10.39 1.50 -9.99
C ALA A 111 -9.07 1.65 -9.23
N TRP A 112 -8.15 0.69 -9.37
CA TRP A 112 -6.80 0.81 -8.82
C TRP A 112 -6.02 1.96 -9.44
N ALA A 113 -6.03 2.07 -10.76
CA ALA A 113 -5.35 3.13 -11.48
C ALA A 113 -5.89 4.51 -11.06
N GLU A 114 -7.20 4.67 -10.91
CA GLU A 114 -7.82 5.90 -10.41
C GLU A 114 -7.36 6.25 -9.00
N ILE A 115 -7.36 5.27 -8.08
CA ILE A 115 -6.91 5.48 -6.70
C ILE A 115 -5.45 5.91 -6.68
N LEU A 116 -4.56 5.17 -7.35
CA LEU A 116 -3.13 5.45 -7.33
C LEU A 116 -2.80 6.77 -8.02
N CYS A 117 -3.31 7.01 -9.23
CA CYS A 117 -3.12 8.27 -9.94
C CYS A 117 -3.65 9.45 -9.12
N GLY A 118 -4.84 9.31 -8.53
CA GLY A 118 -5.42 10.34 -7.66
C GLY A 118 -4.51 10.66 -6.46
N LYS A 119 -3.93 9.65 -5.83
CA LYS A 119 -3.00 9.85 -4.70
C LYS A 119 -1.68 10.48 -5.13
N LEU A 120 -1.14 10.13 -6.29
CA LEU A 120 0.11 10.67 -6.83
C LEU A 120 -0.04 12.10 -7.35
N ARG A 121 -1.17 12.49 -7.96
CA ARG A 121 -1.43 13.90 -8.34
C ARG A 121 -1.36 14.84 -7.15
N ASN A 122 -1.96 14.43 -6.03
CA ASN A 122 -1.88 15.17 -4.75
C ASN A 122 -0.44 15.30 -4.22
N ILE A 123 0.53 14.54 -4.73
CA ILE A 123 1.94 14.68 -4.36
C ILE A 123 2.58 15.80 -5.16
N ASN A 124 2.32 15.84 -6.47
CA ASN A 124 2.89 16.86 -7.35
C ASN A 124 2.52 18.27 -6.87
N GLU A 125 1.27 18.47 -6.46
CA GLU A 125 0.78 19.75 -5.90
C GLU A 125 1.47 20.20 -4.59
N ILE A 126 2.17 19.30 -3.89
CA ILE A 126 2.90 19.61 -2.65
C ILE A 126 4.38 19.92 -2.94
N VAL A 127 4.91 19.45 -4.08
CA VAL A 127 6.33 19.52 -4.42
C VAL A 127 6.65 20.67 -5.39
N THR A 128 5.65 21.18 -6.13
CA THR A 128 5.71 22.47 -6.85
C THR A 128 5.29 23.64 -5.98
#